data_AF-A0A261WBP7-F1
#
_entry.id   AF-A0A261WBP7-F1
#
_cell.length_a   1.000
_cell.length_b   1.000
_cell.length_c   1.000
_cell.angle_alpha   90.00
_cell.angle_beta   90.00
_cell.angle_gamma   90.00
#
_symmetry.space_group_name_H-M   'P 1'
#
loop_
_entity.id
_entity.type
_entity.pdbx_description
1 polymer ?
#
loop_
_entity_poly.entity_id
_entity_poly.type
_entity_poly.pdbx_seq_one_letter_code
_entity_poly.pdbx_strand_id
1 'polypeptide(L)'
;LAAWGLIATPAPVAWGLWLSRALPDDAEAGGGLMVATIQMAITAGAGVGGALFDNLGWWSPFAFGGVVLAGSAVLADAARRRY
;
A
#
# COMPACT_ATOMS: atom_id res chain seq x y z
N LEU A 1 3.19 13.87 -10.97
CA LEU A 1 1.76 13.50 -11.00
C LEU A 1 1.45 12.45 -12.07
N ALA A 2 1.76 12.69 -13.35
CA ALA A 2 1.48 11.71 -14.43
C ALA A 2 2.04 10.31 -14.16
N ALA A 3 3.33 10.19 -13.80
CA ALA A 3 3.95 8.91 -13.48
C ALA A 3 3.30 8.19 -12.28
N TRP A 4 2.93 8.93 -11.24
CA TRP A 4 2.24 8.35 -10.08
C TRP A 4 0.83 7.89 -10.43
N GLY A 5 0.09 8.68 -11.22
CA GLY A 5 -1.23 8.32 -11.71
C GLY A 5 -1.22 7.04 -12.54
N LEU A 6 -0.22 6.84 -13.40
CA LEU A 6 -0.08 5.62 -14.20
C LEU A 6 0.12 4.35 -13.36
N ILE A 7 0.75 4.47 -12.18
CA ILE A 7 1.05 3.34 -11.30
C ILE A 7 -0.09 3.12 -10.29
N ALA A 8 -0.56 4.19 -9.65
CA ALA A 8 -1.53 4.12 -8.56
C ALA A 8 -2.96 3.82 -9.03
N THR A 9 -3.34 4.22 -10.26
CA THR A 9 -4.69 4.01 -10.79
C THR A 9 -5.01 2.53 -11.10
N PRO A 10 -4.13 1.76 -11.77
CA PRO A 10 -4.41 0.35 -12.04
C PRO A 10 -4.22 -0.55 -10.81
N ALA A 11 -3.50 -0.12 -9.78
CA ALA A 11 -3.22 -0.96 -8.61
C ALA A 11 -4.48 -1.45 -7.86
N PRO A 12 -5.48 -0.60 -7.52
CA PRO A 12 -6.75 -1.05 -6.94
C PRO A 12 -7.48 -2.09 -7.79
N VAL A 13 -7.46 -1.91 -9.12
CA VAL A 13 -8.11 -2.82 -10.06
C VAL A 13 -7.38 -4.17 -10.09
N ALA A 14 -6.05 -4.16 -10.16
CA ALA A 14 -5.24 -5.37 -10.18
C ALA A 14 -5.37 -6.17 -8.87
N TRP A 15 -5.38 -5.50 -7.72
CA TRP A 15 -5.56 -6.16 -6.42
C TRP A 15 -6.97 -6.74 -6.26
N GLY A 16 -8.01 -6.03 -6.69
CA GLY A 16 -9.38 -6.56 -6.68
C GLY A 16 -9.54 -7.80 -7.54
N LEU A 17 -8.92 -7.82 -8.73
CA LEU A 17 -8.90 -8.99 -9.61
C LEU A 17 -8.10 -10.17 -9.02
N TRP A 18 -6.98 -9.88 -8.34
CA TRP A 18 -6.22 -10.93 -7.65
C TRP A 18 -7.02 -11.53 -6.49
N LEU A 19 -7.67 -10.69 -5.68
CA LEU A 19 -8.45 -11.12 -4.52
C LEU A 19 -9.61 -12.03 -4.93
N SER A 20 -10.35 -11.67 -5.99
CA SER A 20 -11.45 -12.50 -6.49
C SER A 20 -10.98 -13.86 -7.03
N ARG A 21 -9.72 -13.97 -7.48
CA ARG A 21 -9.10 -15.25 -7.89
C ARG A 21 -8.52 -16.03 -6.71
N ALA A 22 -8.00 -15.35 -5.70
CA ALA A 22 -7.36 -15.96 -4.54
C ALA A 22 -8.37 -16.50 -3.52
N LEU A 23 -9.48 -15.79 -3.31
CA LEU A 23 -10.60 -16.19 -2.45
C LEU A 23 -11.92 -16.14 -3.25
N PRO A 24 -12.16 -17.07 -4.19
CA PRO A 24 -13.36 -17.06 -5.02
C PRO A 24 -14.63 -17.34 -4.21
N ASP A 25 -14.57 -18.20 -3.19
CA ASP A 25 -15.73 -18.59 -2.38
C ASP A 25 -16.08 -17.54 -1.29
N ASP A 26 -15.09 -16.73 -0.87
CA ASP A 26 -15.21 -15.74 0.22
C ASP A 26 -14.82 -14.31 -0.24
N ALA A 27 -15.10 -13.98 -1.50
CA ALA A 27 -14.67 -12.73 -2.11
C ALA A 27 -15.21 -11.48 -1.37
N GLU A 28 -16.41 -11.55 -0.80
CA GLU A 28 -17.04 -10.46 -0.04
C GLU A 28 -16.29 -10.20 1.29
N ALA A 29 -15.97 -11.26 2.03
CA ALA A 29 -15.18 -11.16 3.26
C ALA A 29 -13.74 -10.70 2.98
N GLY A 30 -13.13 -11.22 1.90
CA GLY A 30 -11.83 -10.78 1.42
C GLY A 30 -11.80 -9.30 1.05
N GLY A 31 -12.86 -8.80 0.40
CA GLY A 31 -13.01 -7.39 0.05
C GLY A 31 -13.07 -6.49 1.28
N GLY A 32 -13.86 -6.88 2.29
CA GLY A 32 -13.94 -6.18 3.57
C GLY A 32 -12.60 -6.10 4.30
N LEU A 33 -11.86 -7.22 4.37
CA LEU A 33 -10.52 -7.27 4.97
C LEU A 33 -9.51 -6.40 4.22
N MET A 34 -9.58 -6.38 2.89
CA MET A 34 -8.72 -5.52 2.07
C MET A 34 -8.96 -4.04 2.37
N VAL A 35 -10.22 -3.61 2.42
CA VAL A 35 -10.57 -2.22 2.77
C VAL A 35 -10.10 -1.89 4.18
N ALA A 36 -10.36 -2.75 5.16
CA ALA A 36 -9.94 -2.52 6.55
C ALA A 36 -8.42 -2.39 6.67
N THR A 37 -7.66 -3.23 5.96
CA THR A 37 -6.20 -3.20 5.94
C THR A 37 -5.68 -1.90 5.31
N ILE A 38 -6.25 -1.49 4.17
CA ILE A 38 -5.89 -0.24 3.50
C ILE A 38 -6.17 0.95 4.43
N GLN A 39 -7.34 1.00 5.05
CA GLN A 39 -7.69 2.09 5.96
C GLN A 39 -6.80 2.13 7.19
N MET A 40 -6.50 0.98 7.79
CA MET A 40 -5.53 0.88 8.89
C MET A 40 -4.16 1.42 8.47
N ALA A 41 -3.68 1.07 7.28
CA ALA A 41 -2.41 1.57 6.75
C ALA A 41 -2.43 3.09 6.50
N ILE A 42 -3.55 3.64 6.00
CA ILE A 42 -3.73 5.09 5.81
C ILE A 42 -3.70 5.81 7.17
N THR A 43 -4.46 5.33 8.15
CA THR A 43 -4.50 5.92 9.49
C THR A 43 -3.13 5.86 10.18
N ALA A 44 -2.47 4.70 10.13
CA ALA A 44 -1.12 4.55 10.68
C ALA A 44 -0.11 5.44 9.97
N GLY A 45 -0.14 5.50 8.63
CA GLY A 45 0.73 6.36 7.84
C GLY A 45 0.51 7.84 8.11
N ALA A 46 -0.75 8.28 8.28
CA ALA A 46 -1.08 9.65 8.65
C ALA A 46 -0.59 9.99 10.06
N GLY A 47 -0.79 9.09 11.03
CA GLY A 47 -0.34 9.27 12.41
C GLY A 47 1.19 9.33 12.53
N VAL A 48 1.89 8.34 11.96
CA VAL A 48 3.36 8.28 11.97
C VAL A 48 3.96 9.43 11.14
N GLY A 49 3.41 9.71 9.97
CA GLY A 49 3.84 10.81 9.11
C GLY A 49 3.65 12.17 9.77
N GLY A 50 2.52 12.39 10.44
CA GLY A 50 2.27 13.61 11.22
C GLY A 50 3.26 13.77 12.37
N ALA A 51 3.47 12.71 13.16
CA ALA A 51 4.45 12.73 14.24
C ALA A 51 5.89 13.00 13.74
N LEU A 52 6.28 12.40 12.60
CA LEU A 52 7.57 12.66 11.97
C LEU A 52 7.68 14.10 11.47
N PHE A 53 6.61 14.65 10.88
CA PHE A 53 6.56 16.04 10.43
C PHE A 53 6.78 16.99 11.61
N ASP A 54 6.10 16.75 12.72
CA ASP A 54 6.16 17.60 13.91
C ASP A 54 7.55 17.60 14.57
N ASN A 55 8.27 16.48 14.53
CA ASN A 55 9.58 16.34 15.20
C ASN A 55 10.80 16.59 14.30
N LEU A 56 10.71 16.27 13.01
CA LEU A 56 11.85 16.28 12.07
C LEU A 56 11.65 17.26 10.90
N GLY A 57 10.48 17.87 10.79
CA GLY A 57 10.15 18.86 9.77
C GLY A 57 9.58 18.27 8.48
N TRP A 58 9.36 19.14 7.50
CA TRP A 58 8.53 18.86 6.33
C TRP A 58 9.02 17.73 5.41
N TRP A 59 10.32 17.42 5.39
CA TRP A 59 10.91 16.42 4.51
C TRP A 59 10.70 14.98 5.02
N SER A 60 10.47 14.81 6.31
CA SER A 60 10.48 13.51 6.98
C SER A 60 9.35 12.58 6.53
N PRO A 61 8.10 13.02 6.25
CA PRO A 61 7.05 12.12 5.76
C PRO A 61 7.35 11.63 4.35
N PHE A 62 8.02 12.44 3.52
CA PHE A 62 8.46 12.04 2.18
C PHE A 62 9.55 10.98 2.25
N ALA A 63 10.54 11.15 3.12
CA ALA A 63 11.58 10.15 3.35
C ALA A 63 10.99 8.83 3.87
N PHE A 64 10.07 8.90 4.82
CA PHE A 64 9.35 7.73 5.33
C PHE A 64 8.58 7.00 4.21
N GLY A 65 7.79 7.74 3.41
CA GLY A 65 7.09 7.17 2.26
C GLY A 65 8.04 6.51 1.26
N GLY A 66 9.19 7.13 0.98
CA GLY A 66 10.22 6.57 0.12
C GLY A 66 10.79 5.25 0.63
N VAL A 67 11.10 5.16 1.93
CA VAL A 67 11.58 3.93 2.58
C VAL A 67 10.53 2.82 2.51
N VAL A 68 9.26 3.14 2.80
CA VAL A 68 8.15 2.16 2.76
C VAL A 68 7.92 1.64 1.33
N LEU A 69 7.98 2.51 0.32
CA LEU A 69 7.85 2.11 -1.09
C LEU A 69 9.03 1.24 -1.54
N ALA A 70 10.25 1.60 -1.17
CA ALA A 70 11.44 0.80 -1.46
C ALA A 70 11.37 -0.59 -0.80
N GLY A 71 10.97 -0.65 0.47
CA GLY A 71 10.75 -1.92 1.18
C GLY A 71 9.68 -2.77 0.52
N SER A 72 8.56 -2.15 0.12
CA SER A 72 7.49 -2.83 -0.62
C SER A 72 7.97 -3.39 -1.96
N ALA A 73 8.80 -2.66 -2.69
CA ALA A 73 9.38 -3.11 -3.96
C ALA A 73 10.31 -4.33 -3.76
N VAL A 74 11.14 -4.33 -2.72
CA VAL A 74 12.00 -5.47 -2.37
C VAL A 74 11.17 -6.69 -2.00
N LEU A 75 10.12 -6.51 -1.19
CA LEU A 75 9.21 -7.60 -0.82
C LEU A 75 8.46 -8.15 -2.03
N ALA A 76 7.99 -7.29 -2.94
CA ALA A 76 7.34 -7.70 -4.18
C ALA A 76 8.29 -8.51 -5.08
N ASP A 77 9.54 -8.07 -5.23
CA ASP A 77 10.54 -8.81 -6.01
C ASP A 77 10.87 -10.16 -5.35
N ALA A 78 11.02 -10.21 -4.03
CA ALA A 78 11.24 -11.44 -3.28
C ALA A 78 10.06 -12.42 -3.41
N ALA A 79 8.82 -11.92 -3.36
CA ALA A 79 7.61 -12.72 -3.56
C ALA A 79 7.53 -13.26 -5.00
N ARG A 80 7.88 -12.44 -6.00
CA ARG A 80 7.93 -12.87 -7.41
C ARG A 80 8.94 -13.97 -7.64
N ARG A 81 10.11 -13.93 -6.97
CA ARG A 81 11.16 -14.97 -7.11
C ARG A 81 10.79 -16.33 -6.50
N ARG A 82 9.74 -16.38 -5.66
CA ARG A 82 9.27 -17.63 -5.03
C ARG A 82 8.25 -18.40 -5.88
N TYR A 83 7.73 -17.79 -6.94
CA TYR A 83 6.85 -18.39 -7.95
C TYR A 83 7.62 -18.58 -9.26
#